data_AF-A0A9Q0SFR7-F1
#
_entry.id   AF-A0A9Q0SFR7-F1
#
_cell.length_a   1.000
_cell.length_b   1.000
_cell.length_c   1.000
_cell.angle_alpha   90.00
_cell.angle_beta   90.00
_cell.angle_gamma   90.00
#
_symmetry.space_group_name_H-M   'P 1'
#
loop_
_entity.id
_entity.type
_entity.pdbx_description
1 polymer ?
#
loop_
_entity_poly.entity_id
_entity_poly.type
_entity_poly.pdbx_seq_one_letter_code
_entity_poly.pdbx_strand_id
1 'polypeptide(L)'
;MPFAVCGKADPSPGSSETASTKVLLNDISGEAREGEIMAVLGASGSGKSTLIDALADRIAKESLKGSVTLNGEVLESRLLKVISAYVMQDDLLFPMLTVEETLMFSAEFRLPRSLSRSKKKARVQALIDQLGLRNAANTVIGDEGHRGVSGGLDSTSAFMVVKVLQRIARSGSIVMLSVHQPSYRILTLLDRLIFLSHGQTVFGGSPGSLPEFFGQFGHPIPENENRTEFALDLIRELEEAPDGTKTLVEFNKSWQAMNNPMNRTRNVSKLSLKDAISASISRGKLVSGAPNNSNLTSSVPTFANPLWTEMMVLSKRSLLNAKRMPELFGIRLGCCSCYRYNPGYSFLSS
;
A
#
# COMPACT_ATOMS: atom_id res chain seq x y z
N MET A 1 16.26 0.34 -1.75
CA MET A 1 15.75 0.47 -0.38
C MET A 1 15.82 -0.86 0.33
N PRO A 2 16.94 -1.17 1.02
CA PRO A 2 16.97 -2.23 2.01
C PRO A 2 16.12 -1.85 3.22
N PHE A 3 15.32 -2.79 3.72
CA PHE A 3 14.56 -2.63 4.95
C PHE A 3 14.73 -3.83 5.87
N ALA A 4 14.78 -3.56 7.17
CA ALA A 4 14.72 -4.56 8.22
C ALA A 4 13.69 -4.12 9.26
N VAL A 5 12.69 -4.97 9.50
CA VAL A 5 11.58 -4.71 10.42
C VAL A 5 11.50 -5.85 11.43
N CYS A 6 11.62 -5.52 12.71
CA CYS A 6 11.49 -6.45 13.82
C CYS A 6 10.45 -5.94 14.82
N GLY A 7 9.54 -6.80 15.24
CA GLY A 7 8.65 -6.55 16.37
C GLY A 7 9.41 -6.64 17.70
N LYS A 8 8.76 -6.17 18.77
CA LYS A 8 9.33 -6.13 20.12
C LYS A 8 9.45 -7.56 20.68
N ALA A 9 10.67 -8.11 20.79
CA ALA A 9 10.95 -9.36 21.52
C ALA A 9 10.97 -9.14 23.05
N ASP A 10 10.66 -10.22 23.79
CA ASP A 10 10.32 -10.29 25.22
C ASP A 10 11.22 -9.49 26.18
N PRO A 11 10.66 -8.94 27.27
CA PRO A 11 11.46 -8.48 28.39
C PRO A 11 12.05 -9.69 29.16
N SER A 12 13.30 -9.54 29.61
CA SER A 12 13.97 -10.46 30.55
C SER A 12 13.08 -10.80 31.76
N PRO A 13 13.16 -12.03 32.32
CA PRO A 13 12.23 -12.49 33.35
C PRO A 13 12.48 -11.73 34.66
N GLY A 14 11.64 -10.74 34.94
CA GLY A 14 11.78 -9.89 36.12
C GLY A 14 10.56 -8.98 36.31
N SER A 15 9.57 -9.52 37.02
CA SER A 15 8.49 -8.83 37.75
C SER A 15 7.29 -8.22 37.00
N SER A 16 6.11 -8.58 37.53
CA SER A 16 4.77 -8.01 37.36
C SER A 16 4.00 -8.28 36.06
N GLU A 17 2.72 -8.64 36.23
CA GLU A 17 1.72 -8.96 35.20
C GLU A 17 1.78 -7.97 34.02
N THR A 18 2.49 -8.36 32.97
CA THR A 18 2.62 -7.57 31.76
C THR A 18 1.65 -8.13 30.73
N ALA A 19 0.79 -7.27 30.19
CA ALA A 19 -0.04 -7.57 29.04
C ALA A 19 0.84 -8.28 27.98
N SER A 20 0.49 -9.52 27.64
CA SER A 20 1.26 -10.35 26.71
C SER A 20 1.45 -9.58 25.39
N THR A 21 2.66 -9.10 25.13
CA THR A 21 2.94 -8.28 23.95
C THR A 21 2.98 -9.22 22.75
N LYS A 22 1.93 -9.18 21.92
CA LYS A 22 1.86 -10.03 20.73
C LYS A 22 2.81 -9.49 19.66
N VAL A 23 3.81 -10.29 19.29
CA VAL A 23 4.71 -9.99 18.17
C VAL A 23 3.99 -10.28 16.86
N LEU A 24 3.84 -9.27 16.00
CA LEU A 24 3.18 -9.42 14.70
C LEU A 24 4.15 -9.58 13.53
N LEU A 25 5.37 -9.04 13.64
CA LEU A 25 6.44 -9.15 12.66
C LEU A 25 7.72 -9.52 13.41
N ASN A 26 8.50 -10.45 12.88
CA ASN A 26 9.71 -10.94 13.54
C ASN A 26 10.86 -11.07 12.53
N ASP A 27 11.86 -10.20 12.69
CA ASP A 27 13.11 -10.21 11.91
C ASP A 27 12.90 -10.32 10.38
N ILE A 28 12.03 -9.47 9.83
CA ILE A 28 11.78 -9.38 8.39
C ILE A 28 12.89 -8.55 7.76
N SER A 29 13.49 -9.06 6.69
CA SER A 29 14.45 -8.33 5.87
C SER A 29 14.09 -8.40 4.39
N GLY A 30 14.35 -7.33 3.66
CA GLY A 30 14.07 -7.26 2.23
C GLY A 30 14.75 -6.09 1.55
N GLU A 31 14.78 -6.14 0.21
CA GLU A 31 15.36 -5.08 -0.61
C GLU A 31 14.41 -4.79 -1.77
N ALA A 32 13.92 -3.55 -1.88
CA ALA A 32 13.17 -3.08 -3.04
C ALA A 32 14.00 -2.10 -3.86
N ARG A 33 13.92 -2.18 -5.19
CA ARG A 33 14.76 -1.39 -6.10
C ARG A 33 13.92 -0.45 -6.95
N GLU A 34 14.55 0.64 -7.38
CA GLU A 34 13.95 1.59 -8.32
C GLU A 34 13.68 0.87 -9.65
N GLY A 35 12.50 1.09 -10.24
CA GLY A 35 12.15 0.43 -11.50
C GLY A 35 11.42 -0.91 -11.31
N GLU A 36 11.33 -1.42 -10.10
CA GLU A 36 10.78 -2.74 -9.78
C GLU A 36 9.42 -2.67 -9.07
N ILE A 37 8.58 -3.68 -9.33
CA ILE A 37 7.40 -4.00 -8.53
C ILE A 37 7.73 -5.16 -7.59
N MET A 38 7.60 -4.91 -6.30
CA MET A 38 7.67 -5.93 -5.25
C MET A 38 6.27 -6.29 -4.76
N ALA A 39 5.93 -7.59 -4.79
CA ALA A 39 4.72 -8.10 -4.17
C ALA A 39 5.02 -8.79 -2.83
N VAL A 40 4.20 -8.47 -1.83
CA VAL A 40 4.16 -9.15 -0.53
C VAL A 40 2.98 -10.13 -0.54
N LEU A 41 3.28 -11.42 -0.40
CA LEU A 41 2.38 -12.56 -0.51
C LEU A 41 2.31 -13.32 0.81
N GLY A 42 1.25 -14.12 1.00
CA GLY A 42 1.07 -14.96 2.18
C GLY A 42 -0.40 -15.06 2.61
N ALA A 43 -0.68 -16.01 3.51
CA ALA A 43 -2.03 -16.25 4.03
C ALA A 43 -2.63 -15.02 4.75
N SER A 44 -3.95 -14.98 4.90
CA SER A 44 -4.58 -13.94 5.73
C SER A 44 -4.01 -13.98 7.14
N GLY A 45 -3.71 -12.81 7.73
CA GLY A 45 -3.06 -12.74 9.04
C GLY A 45 -1.54 -12.97 9.06
N SER A 46 -0.89 -13.25 7.92
CA SER A 46 0.58 -13.47 7.88
C SER A 46 1.45 -12.24 8.13
N GLY A 47 0.86 -11.05 8.28
CA GLY A 47 1.57 -9.80 8.54
C GLY A 47 1.82 -8.91 7.31
N LYS A 48 1.20 -9.20 6.15
CA LYS A 48 1.36 -8.41 4.91
C LYS A 48 1.05 -6.92 5.09
N SER A 49 -0.18 -6.60 5.52
CA SER A 49 -0.61 -5.21 5.71
C SER A 49 0.20 -4.54 6.82
N THR A 50 0.48 -5.27 7.91
CA THR A 50 1.33 -4.80 9.00
C THR A 50 2.75 -4.46 8.52
N LEU A 51 3.35 -5.25 7.62
CA LEU A 51 4.66 -4.94 7.05
C LEU A 51 4.61 -3.65 6.23
N ILE A 52 3.61 -3.49 5.36
CA ILE A 52 3.49 -2.28 4.53
C ILE A 52 3.19 -1.05 5.42
N ASP A 53 2.35 -1.19 6.45
CA ASP A 53 2.08 -0.13 7.43
C ASP A 53 3.35 0.26 8.22
N ALA A 54 4.19 -0.72 8.58
CA ALA A 54 5.48 -0.48 9.21
C ALA A 54 6.42 0.33 8.30
N LEU A 55 6.53 -0.07 7.03
CA LEU A 55 7.37 0.61 6.03
C LEU A 55 6.86 2.02 5.69
N ALA A 56 5.55 2.25 5.81
CA ALA A 56 4.92 3.56 5.64
C ALA A 56 4.98 4.45 6.90
N ASP A 57 5.67 4.03 7.97
CA ASP A 57 5.76 4.75 9.27
C ASP A 57 4.35 5.05 9.86
N ARG A 58 3.42 4.10 9.69
CA ARG A 58 2.04 4.19 10.21
C ARG A 58 1.81 3.40 11.50
N ILE A 59 2.79 2.61 11.94
CA ILE A 59 2.78 1.92 13.22
C ILE A 59 3.40 2.82 14.30
N ALA A 60 2.91 2.72 15.55
CA ALA A 60 3.48 3.44 16.68
C ALA A 60 4.99 3.15 16.81
N LYS A 61 5.81 4.21 16.88
CA LYS A 61 7.28 4.10 16.90
C LYS A 61 7.82 3.19 17.99
N GLU A 62 7.12 3.12 19.13
CA GLU A 62 7.51 2.29 20.28
C GLU A 62 7.31 0.78 20.06
N SER A 63 6.55 0.40 19.03
CA SER A 63 6.24 -0.98 18.67
C SER A 63 7.19 -1.54 17.61
N LEU A 64 7.86 -0.67 16.84
CA LEU A 64 8.73 -1.05 15.73
C LEU A 64 10.20 -0.98 16.13
N LYS A 65 10.94 -2.10 16.01
CA LYS A 65 12.40 -2.13 16.07
C LYS A 65 12.96 -2.42 14.68
N GLY A 66 14.15 -1.91 14.38
CA GLY A 66 14.79 -2.08 13.07
C GLY A 66 15.06 -0.75 12.37
N SER A 67 15.48 -0.82 11.11
CA SER A 67 15.80 0.36 10.32
C SER A 67 15.36 0.18 8.87
N VAL A 68 14.82 1.26 8.31
CA VAL A 68 14.52 1.37 6.89
C VAL A 68 15.56 2.31 6.29
N THR A 69 16.23 1.86 5.25
CA THR A 69 17.28 2.64 4.59
C THR A 69 16.92 2.92 3.13
N LEU A 70 17.24 4.12 2.67
CA LEU A 70 17.18 4.50 1.27
C LEU A 70 18.59 4.84 0.82
N ASN A 71 19.09 4.10 -0.16
CA ASN A 71 20.45 4.24 -0.70
C ASN A 71 21.56 4.18 0.37
N GLY A 72 21.31 3.48 1.48
CA GLY A 72 22.24 3.32 2.60
C GLY A 72 22.16 4.42 3.66
N GLU A 73 21.28 5.41 3.49
CA GLU A 73 20.97 6.40 4.52
C GLU A 73 19.73 5.96 5.31
N VAL A 74 19.79 6.07 6.64
CA VAL A 74 18.65 5.77 7.51
C VAL A 74 17.58 6.83 7.30
N LEU A 75 16.37 6.39 6.99
CA LEU A 75 15.26 7.29 6.72
C LEU A 75 14.58 7.72 8.02
N GLU A 76 14.48 9.03 8.24
CA GLU A 76 13.61 9.56 9.29
C GLU A 76 12.13 9.41 8.92
N SER A 77 11.31 9.05 9.91
CA SER A 77 9.85 8.96 9.84
C SER A 77 9.16 10.12 9.08
N ARG A 78 9.61 11.36 9.30
CA ARG A 78 9.02 12.54 8.66
C ARG A 78 9.29 12.57 7.16
N LEU A 79 10.52 12.23 6.77
CA LEU A 79 10.92 12.22 5.37
C LEU A 79 10.21 11.10 4.62
N LEU A 80 10.05 9.91 5.23
CA LEU A 80 9.28 8.81 4.67
C LEU A 80 7.87 9.21 4.25
N LYS A 81 7.16 9.94 5.11
CA LYS A 81 5.78 10.39 4.84
C LYS A 81 5.69 11.39 3.69
N VAL A 82 6.76 12.14 3.44
CA VAL A 82 6.83 13.14 2.37
C VAL A 82 7.19 12.51 1.02
N ILE A 83 8.05 11.49 1.02
CA ILE A 83 8.58 10.88 -0.21
C ILE A 83 7.86 9.60 -0.64
N SER A 84 6.92 9.10 0.18
CA SER A 84 6.14 7.89 -0.11
C SER A 84 4.66 8.19 -0.28
N ALA A 85 3.99 7.39 -1.10
CA ALA A 85 2.54 7.38 -1.22
C ALA A 85 2.02 6.02 -0.77
N TYR A 86 1.00 6.03 0.08
CA TYR A 86 0.35 4.82 0.59
C TYR A 86 -1.11 4.80 0.15
N VAL A 87 -1.55 3.66 -0.35
CA VAL A 87 -2.95 3.39 -0.72
C VAL A 87 -3.46 2.34 0.27
N MET A 88 -4.55 2.64 0.97
CA MET A 88 -5.14 1.73 1.96
C MET A 88 -5.92 0.62 1.25
N GLN A 89 -6.11 -0.49 1.95
CA GLN A 89 -6.91 -1.62 1.47
C GLN A 89 -8.40 -1.28 1.36
N ASP A 90 -8.93 -0.49 2.31
CA ASP A 90 -10.32 -0.03 2.27
C ASP A 90 -10.43 1.32 1.57
N ASP A 91 -11.20 1.33 0.50
CA ASP A 91 -11.52 2.51 -0.29
C ASP A 91 -12.64 3.31 0.40
N LEU A 92 -12.27 4.37 1.12
CA LEU A 92 -13.22 5.41 1.57
C LEU A 92 -13.64 6.29 0.38
N LEU A 93 -14.41 5.71 -0.54
CA LEU A 93 -14.99 6.40 -1.67
C LEU A 93 -16.42 6.83 -1.33
N PHE A 94 -16.84 7.98 -1.86
CA PHE A 94 -18.22 8.45 -1.67
C PHE A 94 -19.11 7.65 -2.60
N PRO A 95 -20.04 6.82 -2.07
CA PRO A 95 -20.79 5.85 -2.88
C PRO A 95 -21.59 6.47 -4.02
N MET A 96 -21.98 7.74 -3.88
CA MET A 96 -22.93 8.44 -4.76
C MET A 96 -22.26 9.27 -5.87
N LEU A 97 -20.93 9.23 -5.95
CA LEU A 97 -20.16 9.85 -7.03
C LEU A 97 -19.87 8.81 -8.11
N THR A 98 -19.79 9.28 -9.36
CA THR A 98 -19.28 8.46 -10.47
C THR A 98 -17.77 8.32 -10.41
N VAL A 99 -17.22 7.37 -11.16
CA VAL A 99 -15.77 7.18 -11.32
C VAL A 99 -15.11 8.45 -11.87
N GLU A 100 -15.67 9.06 -12.92
CA GLU A 100 -15.13 10.31 -13.49
C GLU A 100 -15.18 11.46 -12.48
N GLU A 101 -16.29 11.63 -11.75
CA GLU A 101 -16.41 12.70 -10.74
C GLU A 101 -15.37 12.53 -9.63
N THR A 102 -15.18 11.30 -9.14
CA THR A 102 -14.22 10.99 -8.07
C THR A 102 -12.77 11.26 -8.50
N LEU A 103 -12.42 10.86 -9.72
CA LEU A 103 -11.11 11.15 -10.31
C LEU A 103 -10.93 12.64 -10.56
N MET A 104 -11.98 13.35 -10.98
CA MET A 104 -11.96 14.81 -11.17
C MET A 104 -11.78 15.56 -9.85
N PHE A 105 -12.46 15.15 -8.77
CA PHE A 105 -12.24 15.72 -7.44
C PHE A 105 -10.80 15.48 -6.95
N SER A 106 -10.29 14.27 -7.15
CA SER A 106 -8.90 13.93 -6.81
C SER A 106 -7.91 14.79 -7.60
N ALA A 107 -8.17 15.02 -8.88
CA ALA A 107 -7.37 15.88 -9.75
C ALA A 107 -7.47 17.37 -9.36
N GLU A 108 -8.66 17.85 -9.01
CA GLU A 108 -8.86 19.24 -8.53
C GLU A 108 -8.11 19.48 -7.21
N PHE A 109 -8.08 18.49 -6.32
CA PHE A 109 -7.41 18.56 -5.02
C PHE A 109 -5.88 18.41 -5.11
N ARG A 110 -5.38 17.43 -5.88
CA ARG A 110 -3.94 17.10 -5.95
C ARG A 110 -3.14 17.89 -6.99
N LEU A 111 -3.78 18.41 -8.05
CA LEU A 111 -3.07 19.15 -9.10
C LEU A 111 -3.08 20.67 -8.83
N PRO A 112 -1.98 21.38 -9.13
CA PRO A 112 -1.87 22.81 -8.87
C PRO A 112 -2.92 23.60 -9.65
N ARG A 113 -3.29 24.76 -9.11
CA ARG A 113 -4.24 25.70 -9.73
C ARG A 113 -3.77 26.32 -11.04
N SER A 114 -2.46 26.38 -11.27
CA SER A 114 -1.88 26.83 -12.54
C SER A 114 -2.30 25.96 -13.72
N LEU A 115 -2.74 24.71 -13.47
CA LEU A 115 -3.26 23.83 -14.50
C LEU A 115 -4.75 24.09 -14.73
N SER A 116 -5.10 24.44 -15.98
CA SER A 116 -6.49 24.70 -16.35
C SER A 116 -7.40 23.49 -16.12
N ARG A 117 -8.70 23.76 -15.86
CA ARG A 117 -9.70 22.70 -15.67
C ARG A 117 -9.80 21.75 -16.88
N SER A 118 -9.63 22.27 -18.10
CA SER A 118 -9.59 21.46 -19.32
C SER A 118 -8.40 20.50 -19.34
N LYS A 119 -7.20 20.95 -18.94
CA LYS A 119 -6.01 20.09 -18.81
C LYS A 119 -6.17 19.07 -17.69
N LYS A 120 -6.79 19.43 -16.56
CA LYS A 120 -7.14 18.49 -15.48
C LYS A 120 -8.09 17.41 -16.00
N LYS A 121 -9.16 17.80 -16.71
CA LYS A 121 -10.11 16.86 -17.31
C LYS A 121 -9.46 15.93 -18.34
N ALA A 122 -8.58 16.46 -19.20
CA ALA A 122 -7.84 15.65 -20.17
C ALA A 122 -6.95 14.59 -19.48
N ARG A 123 -6.31 14.94 -18.35
CA ARG A 123 -5.55 13.98 -17.54
C ARG A 123 -6.45 12.90 -16.92
N VAL A 124 -7.62 13.29 -16.42
CA VAL A 124 -8.61 12.34 -15.87
C VAL A 124 -9.08 11.37 -16.95
N GLN A 125 -9.42 11.87 -18.14
CA GLN A 125 -9.85 11.03 -19.26
C GLN A 125 -8.75 10.06 -19.70
N ALA A 126 -7.51 10.53 -19.81
CA ALA A 126 -6.37 9.68 -20.12
C ALA A 126 -6.16 8.57 -19.08
N LEU A 127 -6.42 8.86 -17.79
CA LEU A 127 -6.32 7.88 -16.71
C LEU A 127 -7.45 6.85 -16.76
N ILE A 128 -8.69 7.28 -17.02
CA ILE A 128 -9.84 6.39 -17.25
C ILE A 128 -9.53 5.42 -18.40
N ASP A 129 -8.98 5.94 -19.49
CA ASP A 129 -8.60 5.15 -20.66
C ASP A 129 -7.48 4.15 -20.35
N GLN A 130 -6.46 4.58 -19.60
CA GLN A 130 -5.33 3.72 -19.21
C GLN A 130 -5.74 2.58 -18.26
N LEU A 131 -6.72 2.83 -17.39
CA LEU A 131 -7.26 1.84 -16.47
C LEU A 131 -8.36 0.98 -17.10
N GLY A 132 -8.72 1.22 -18.37
CA GLY A 132 -9.80 0.49 -19.05
C GLY A 132 -11.20 0.78 -18.48
N LEU A 133 -11.36 1.86 -17.73
CA LEU A 133 -12.60 2.21 -17.02
C LEU A 133 -13.61 2.97 -17.90
N ARG A 134 -13.44 2.99 -19.23
CA ARG A 134 -14.33 3.75 -20.14
C ARG A 134 -15.80 3.42 -19.95
N ASN A 135 -16.12 2.14 -19.81
CA ASN A 135 -17.50 1.65 -19.66
C ASN A 135 -18.06 1.93 -18.25
N ALA A 136 -17.19 2.15 -17.25
CA ALA A 136 -17.55 2.44 -15.87
C ALA A 136 -17.42 3.93 -15.50
N ALA A 137 -16.94 4.77 -16.41
CA ALA A 137 -16.59 6.18 -16.13
C ALA A 137 -17.77 6.97 -15.56
N ASN A 138 -18.97 6.74 -16.10
CA ASN A 138 -20.22 7.38 -15.68
C ASN A 138 -21.03 6.52 -14.71
N THR A 139 -20.51 5.36 -14.29
CA THR A 139 -21.17 4.48 -13.34
C THR A 139 -20.90 4.97 -11.92
N VAL A 140 -21.93 4.91 -11.08
CA VAL A 140 -21.85 5.25 -9.65
C VAL A 140 -20.98 4.22 -8.94
N ILE A 141 -20.11 4.67 -8.02
CA ILE A 141 -19.18 3.78 -7.30
C ILE A 141 -19.93 2.75 -6.46
N GLY A 142 -21.02 3.15 -5.80
CA GLY A 142 -21.86 2.27 -4.97
C GLY A 142 -21.24 1.92 -3.62
N ASP A 143 -22.06 1.37 -2.73
CA ASP A 143 -21.69 0.83 -1.41
C ASP A 143 -22.30 -0.56 -1.22
N GLU A 144 -22.12 -1.17 -0.04
CA GLU A 144 -22.68 -2.48 0.29
C GLU A 144 -24.22 -2.54 0.16
N GLY A 145 -24.92 -1.40 0.22
CA GLY A 145 -26.37 -1.29 0.05
C GLY A 145 -26.83 -0.94 -1.37
N HIS A 146 -25.97 -0.36 -2.20
CA HIS A 146 -26.28 0.12 -3.55
C HIS A 146 -25.27 -0.41 -4.57
N ARG A 147 -25.73 -1.27 -5.49
CA ARG A 147 -24.89 -1.81 -6.58
C ARG A 147 -24.21 -0.69 -7.37
N GLY A 148 -22.88 -0.70 -7.37
CA GLY A 148 -22.03 0.17 -8.20
C GLY A 148 -20.78 -0.55 -8.68
N VAL A 149 -19.73 0.20 -9.03
CA VAL A 149 -18.44 -0.33 -9.55
C VAL A 149 -17.68 -1.18 -8.52
N SER A 150 -17.90 -0.97 -7.22
CA SER A 150 -17.15 -1.59 -6.12
C SER A 150 -17.44 -3.08 -5.87
N GLY A 151 -18.41 -3.69 -6.55
CA GLY A 151 -18.86 -5.07 -6.34
C GLY A 151 -17.87 -6.19 -6.73
N GLY A 152 -16.65 -5.84 -7.14
CA GLY A 152 -15.57 -6.79 -7.43
C GLY A 152 -14.73 -6.32 -8.60
N LEU A 153 -13.46 -5.99 -8.35
CA LEU A 153 -12.48 -5.92 -9.44
C LEU A 153 -12.43 -7.31 -10.08
N ASP A 154 -12.85 -7.41 -11.34
CA ASP A 154 -12.61 -8.61 -12.12
C ASP A 154 -11.09 -8.78 -12.33
N SER A 155 -10.67 -10.01 -12.61
CA SER A 155 -9.26 -10.35 -12.83
C SER A 155 -8.61 -9.51 -13.96
N THR A 156 -9.42 -9.02 -14.90
CA THR A 156 -9.01 -8.10 -15.97
C THR A 156 -8.69 -6.70 -15.45
N SER A 157 -9.57 -6.10 -14.63
CA SER A 157 -9.33 -4.80 -14.03
C SER A 157 -8.12 -4.83 -13.11
N ALA A 158 -7.97 -5.89 -12.31
CA ALA A 158 -6.79 -6.08 -11.45
C ALA A 158 -5.50 -6.10 -12.27
N PHE A 159 -5.49 -6.81 -13.40
CA PHE A 159 -4.34 -6.85 -14.32
C PHE A 159 -4.03 -5.47 -14.91
N MET A 160 -5.05 -4.69 -15.30
CA MET A 160 -4.84 -3.33 -15.82
C MET A 160 -4.25 -2.38 -14.77
N VAL A 161 -4.74 -2.46 -13.53
CA VAL A 161 -4.20 -1.68 -12.40
C VAL A 161 -2.72 -2.02 -12.19
N VAL A 162 -2.37 -3.30 -12.10
CA VAL A 162 -0.97 -3.72 -11.94
C VAL A 162 -0.11 -3.29 -13.14
N LYS A 163 -0.66 -3.30 -14.36
CA LYS A 163 0.04 -2.79 -15.55
C LYS A 163 0.31 -1.29 -15.49
N VAL A 164 -0.60 -0.50 -14.93
CA VAL A 164 -0.36 0.93 -14.67
C VAL A 164 0.70 1.10 -13.57
N LEU A 165 0.63 0.32 -12.49
CA LEU A 165 1.66 0.31 -11.44
C LEU A 165 3.03 -0.07 -12.01
N GLN A 166 3.08 -1.00 -12.97
CA GLN A 166 4.32 -1.35 -13.67
C GLN A 166 4.89 -0.15 -14.43
N ARG A 167 4.06 0.60 -15.16
CA ARG A 167 4.52 1.84 -15.82
C ARG A 167 5.05 2.87 -14.82
N ILE A 168 4.40 2.99 -13.65
CA ILE A 168 4.88 3.85 -12.57
C ILE A 168 6.23 3.36 -12.06
N ALA A 169 6.40 2.06 -11.80
CA ALA A 169 7.68 1.49 -11.40
C ALA A 169 8.76 1.79 -12.43
N ARG A 170 8.52 1.47 -13.71
CA ARG A 170 9.45 1.70 -14.83
C ARG A 170 9.81 3.17 -15.05
N SER A 171 9.01 4.12 -14.55
CA SER A 171 9.38 5.54 -14.54
C SER A 171 10.47 5.89 -13.50
N GLY A 172 11.02 4.91 -12.79
CA GLY A 172 11.97 5.08 -11.70
C GLY A 172 11.29 5.30 -10.35
N SER A 173 10.18 4.60 -10.10
CA SER A 173 9.56 4.54 -8.77
C SER A 173 9.77 3.14 -8.18
N ILE A 174 9.75 3.04 -6.85
CA ILE A 174 9.63 1.77 -6.16
C ILE A 174 8.15 1.53 -5.91
N VAL A 175 7.63 0.37 -6.30
CA VAL A 175 6.23 0.01 -6.04
C VAL A 175 6.21 -1.25 -5.19
N MET A 176 5.57 -1.16 -4.02
CA MET A 176 5.25 -2.30 -3.18
C MET A 176 3.75 -2.49 -3.14
N LEU A 177 3.31 -3.75 -3.22
CA LEU A 177 1.90 -4.11 -3.16
C LEU A 177 1.73 -5.38 -2.33
N SER A 178 0.66 -5.47 -1.53
CA SER A 178 0.24 -6.73 -0.91
C SER A 178 -0.78 -7.41 -1.81
N VAL A 179 -0.58 -8.70 -2.09
CA VAL A 179 -1.55 -9.50 -2.85
C VAL A 179 -1.83 -10.78 -2.08
N HIS A 180 -3.10 -11.15 -2.00
CA HIS A 180 -3.50 -12.38 -1.33
C HIS A 180 -3.22 -13.62 -2.20
N GLN A 181 -3.51 -13.54 -3.51
CA GLN A 181 -3.25 -14.61 -4.48
C GLN A 181 -3.18 -14.02 -5.90
N PRO A 182 -1.99 -13.78 -6.47
CA PRO A 182 -1.87 -13.18 -7.80
C PRO A 182 -2.23 -14.20 -8.86
N SER A 183 -2.96 -13.76 -9.89
CA SER A 183 -3.12 -14.57 -11.10
C SER A 183 -1.79 -14.72 -11.84
N TYR A 184 -1.66 -15.78 -12.65
CA TYR A 184 -0.48 -15.98 -13.50
C TYR A 184 -0.12 -14.74 -14.33
N ARG A 185 -1.14 -14.04 -14.85
CA ARG A 185 -0.96 -12.80 -15.62
C ARG A 185 -0.32 -11.69 -14.78
N ILE A 186 -0.76 -11.52 -13.53
CA ILE A 186 -0.18 -10.53 -12.60
C ILE A 186 1.24 -10.92 -12.24
N LEU A 187 1.51 -12.21 -12.00
CA LEU A 187 2.83 -12.71 -11.65
C LEU A 187 3.91 -12.33 -12.68
N THR A 188 3.59 -12.36 -13.97
CA THR A 188 4.52 -11.95 -15.04
C THR A 188 4.89 -10.46 -15.02
N LEU A 189 4.14 -9.64 -14.29
CA LEU A 189 4.41 -8.19 -14.16
C LEU A 189 5.27 -7.86 -12.94
N LEU A 190 5.44 -8.81 -12.01
CA LEU A 190 6.17 -8.61 -10.75
C LEU A 190 7.65 -8.91 -10.95
N ASP A 191 8.51 -8.05 -10.41
CA ASP A 191 9.96 -8.22 -10.49
C ASP A 191 10.50 -8.96 -9.25
N ARG A 192 9.85 -8.78 -8.09
CA ARG A 192 10.28 -9.33 -6.80
C ARG A 192 9.10 -9.81 -5.97
N LEU A 193 9.30 -10.91 -5.26
CA LEU A 193 8.32 -11.52 -4.36
C LEU A 193 8.89 -11.63 -2.95
N ILE A 194 8.04 -11.38 -1.96
CA ILE A 194 8.28 -11.72 -0.56
C ILE A 194 7.09 -12.54 -0.10
N PHE A 195 7.33 -13.74 0.41
CA PHE A 195 6.31 -14.55 1.07
C PHE A 195 6.46 -14.39 2.58
N LEU A 196 5.35 -14.10 3.24
CA LEU A 196 5.25 -14.00 4.68
C LEU A 196 4.37 -15.10 5.25
N SER A 197 4.81 -15.68 6.35
CA SER A 197 4.03 -16.57 7.22
C SER A 197 4.28 -16.19 8.67
N HIS A 198 3.21 -16.07 9.47
CA HIS A 198 3.27 -15.68 10.89
C HIS A 198 4.22 -14.51 11.22
N GLY A 199 4.28 -13.49 10.35
CA GLY A 199 5.15 -12.32 10.55
C GLY A 199 6.63 -12.54 10.26
N GLN A 200 7.01 -13.68 9.65
CA GLN A 200 8.37 -14.00 9.25
C GLN A 200 8.49 -14.14 7.73
N THR A 201 9.69 -13.92 7.19
CA THR A 201 9.96 -14.07 5.75
C THR A 201 10.34 -15.50 5.42
N VAL A 202 9.47 -16.20 4.70
CA VAL A 202 9.71 -17.58 4.26
C VAL A 202 10.39 -17.66 2.88
N PHE A 203 10.25 -16.62 2.05
CA PHE A 203 10.97 -16.48 0.79
C PHE A 203 11.11 -15.00 0.42
N GLY A 204 12.23 -14.62 -0.19
CA GLY A 204 12.43 -13.28 -0.74
C GLY A 204 13.30 -13.32 -1.99
N GLY A 205 12.75 -13.07 -3.18
CA GLY A 205 13.52 -13.23 -4.42
C GLY A 205 12.76 -12.87 -5.68
N SER A 206 13.31 -13.23 -6.83
CA SER A 206 12.60 -13.09 -8.11
C SER A 206 11.58 -14.23 -8.29
N PRO A 207 10.50 -14.03 -9.06
CA PRO A 207 9.59 -15.13 -9.42
C PRO A 207 10.30 -16.29 -10.14
N GLY A 208 11.41 -16.00 -10.84
CA GLY A 208 12.21 -17.00 -11.56
C GLY A 208 13.00 -17.94 -10.64
N SER A 209 13.44 -17.46 -9.47
CA SER A 209 14.17 -18.26 -8.48
C SER A 209 13.27 -19.13 -7.59
N LEU A 210 11.95 -19.00 -7.72
CA LEU A 210 10.99 -19.71 -6.87
C LEU A 210 11.07 -21.26 -7.04
N PRO A 211 11.13 -21.82 -8.26
CA PRO A 211 11.24 -23.28 -8.44
C PRO A 211 12.55 -23.85 -7.91
N GLU A 212 13.66 -23.13 -8.09
CA GLU A 212 14.97 -23.54 -7.57
C GLU A 212 14.97 -23.59 -6.04
N PHE A 213 14.42 -22.57 -5.39
CA PHE A 213 14.32 -22.49 -3.94
C PHE A 213 13.53 -23.67 -3.36
N PHE A 214 12.32 -23.91 -3.85
CA PHE A 214 11.47 -25.00 -3.35
C PHE A 214 12.01 -26.39 -3.74
N GLY A 215 12.68 -26.50 -4.90
CA GLY A 215 13.39 -27.72 -5.28
C GLY A 215 14.54 -28.06 -4.33
N GLN A 216 15.34 -27.07 -3.91
CA GLN A 216 16.42 -27.26 -2.93
C GLN A 216 15.90 -27.51 -1.51
N PHE A 217 14.73 -26.94 -1.16
CA PHE A 217 14.07 -27.23 0.11
C PHE A 217 13.54 -28.68 0.19
N GLY A 218 13.32 -29.33 -0.96
CA GLY A 218 12.83 -30.72 -1.03
C GLY A 218 11.40 -30.87 -1.56
N HIS A 219 10.77 -29.76 -1.99
CA HIS A 219 9.41 -29.72 -2.52
C HIS A 219 9.40 -29.11 -3.93
N PRO A 220 9.91 -29.81 -4.96
CA PRO A 220 9.99 -29.27 -6.31
C PRO A 220 8.61 -28.92 -6.87
N ILE A 221 8.50 -27.72 -7.45
CA ILE A 221 7.25 -27.24 -8.05
C ILE A 221 6.98 -27.99 -9.36
N PRO A 222 5.80 -28.61 -9.56
CA PRO A 222 5.43 -29.24 -10.83
C PRO A 222 5.40 -28.25 -12.00
N GLU A 223 5.83 -28.68 -13.20
CA GLU A 223 5.90 -27.80 -14.38
C GLU A 223 4.54 -27.28 -14.87
N ASN A 224 3.47 -28.05 -14.63
CA ASN A 224 2.12 -27.75 -15.08
C ASN A 224 1.31 -26.89 -14.09
N GLU A 225 1.90 -26.53 -12.94
CA GLU A 225 1.20 -25.86 -11.86
C GLU A 225 1.63 -24.40 -11.72
N ASN A 226 0.73 -23.57 -11.20
CA ASN A 226 1.07 -22.20 -10.88
C ASN A 226 2.04 -22.16 -9.69
N ARG A 227 3.28 -21.75 -9.97
CA ARG A 227 4.38 -21.69 -9.00
C ARG A 227 4.05 -20.94 -7.72
N THR A 228 3.28 -19.86 -7.81
CA THR A 228 2.92 -19.06 -6.62
C THR A 228 1.79 -19.70 -5.83
N GLU A 229 0.88 -20.39 -6.50
CA GLU A 229 -0.22 -21.12 -5.87
C GLU A 229 0.31 -22.32 -5.10
N PHE A 230 1.12 -23.15 -5.75
CA PHE A 230 1.84 -24.25 -5.11
C PHE A 230 2.63 -23.78 -3.88
N ALA A 231 3.38 -22.67 -4.01
CA ALA A 231 4.14 -22.10 -2.91
C ALA A 231 3.24 -21.65 -1.74
N LEU A 232 2.10 -21.00 -2.04
CA LEU A 232 1.15 -20.57 -1.00
C LEU A 232 0.48 -21.77 -0.32
N ASP A 233 0.12 -22.80 -1.07
CA ASP A 233 -0.53 -23.99 -0.52
C ASP A 233 0.44 -24.84 0.31
N LEU A 234 1.69 -24.98 -0.12
CA LEU A 234 2.74 -25.60 0.69
C LEU A 234 3.01 -24.80 1.98
N ILE A 235 3.05 -23.46 1.90
CA ILE A 235 3.20 -22.63 3.10
C ILE A 235 2.01 -22.85 4.06
N ARG A 236 0.78 -22.93 3.54
CA ARG A 236 -0.41 -23.22 4.36
C ARG A 236 -0.36 -24.60 5.00
N GLU A 237 0.06 -25.62 4.27
CA GLU A 237 0.26 -26.97 4.80
C GLU A 237 1.29 -26.98 5.94
N LEU A 238 2.41 -26.26 5.76
CA LEU A 238 3.43 -26.09 6.81
C LEU A 238 2.94 -25.25 8.01
N GLU A 239 1.91 -24.41 7.85
CA GLU A 239 1.27 -23.66 8.94
C GLU A 239 0.37 -24.54 9.81
N GLU A 240 -0.13 -25.68 9.29
CA GLU A 240 -0.94 -26.62 10.07
C GLU A 240 -0.10 -27.39 11.10
N ALA A 241 1.18 -27.63 10.79
CA ALA A 241 2.12 -28.26 11.69
C ALA A 241 2.73 -27.25 12.69
N PRO A 242 2.83 -27.57 13.98
CA PRO A 242 3.55 -26.73 14.93
C PRO A 242 5.01 -26.62 14.47
N ASP A 243 5.48 -25.39 14.29
CA ASP A 243 6.84 -25.05 13.85
C ASP A 243 7.21 -25.44 12.40
N GLY A 244 6.27 -25.90 11.57
CA GLY A 244 6.56 -26.28 10.18
C GLY A 244 7.20 -25.14 9.37
N THR A 245 6.69 -23.93 9.52
CA THR A 245 7.21 -22.74 8.83
C THR A 245 8.58 -22.27 9.34
N LYS A 246 9.00 -22.64 10.56
CA LYS A 246 10.33 -22.24 11.09
C LYS A 246 11.45 -22.86 10.27
N THR A 247 11.31 -24.12 9.86
CA THR A 247 12.29 -24.80 9.01
C THR A 247 12.49 -24.07 7.68
N LEU A 248 11.40 -23.59 7.08
CA LEU A 248 11.41 -22.83 5.84
C LEU A 248 12.05 -21.44 6.03
N VAL A 249 11.79 -20.77 7.16
CA VAL A 249 12.43 -19.49 7.51
C VAL A 249 13.95 -19.65 7.68
N GLU A 250 14.39 -20.67 8.41
CA GLU A 250 15.82 -20.97 8.61
C GLU A 250 16.51 -21.33 7.29
N PHE A 251 15.86 -22.17 6.48
CA PHE A 251 16.33 -22.50 5.15
C PHE A 251 16.48 -21.24 4.30
N ASN A 252 15.48 -20.35 4.25
CA ASN A 252 15.57 -19.09 3.53
C ASN A 252 16.75 -18.22 4.02
N LYS A 253 16.99 -18.10 5.32
CA LYS A 253 18.17 -17.36 5.83
C LYS A 253 19.48 -17.94 5.29
N SER A 254 19.63 -19.26 5.29
CA SER A 254 20.83 -19.93 4.76
C SER A 254 20.96 -19.80 3.24
N TRP A 255 19.84 -19.92 2.51
CA TRP A 255 19.78 -19.83 1.05
C TRP A 255 20.13 -18.42 0.56
N GLN A 256 19.63 -17.38 1.23
CA GLN A 256 19.99 -16.00 0.93
C GLN A 256 21.48 -15.73 1.18
N ALA A 257 22.05 -16.30 2.24
CA ALA A 257 23.48 -16.16 2.52
C ALA A 257 24.35 -16.86 1.45
N MET A 258 23.91 -18.01 0.95
CA MET A 258 24.62 -18.79 -0.06
C MET A 258 24.52 -18.16 -1.47
N ASN A 259 23.35 -17.63 -1.84
CA ASN A 259 23.09 -17.04 -3.14
C ASN A 259 23.42 -15.55 -3.24
N ASN A 260 23.78 -14.92 -2.11
CA ASN A 260 24.22 -13.53 -2.05
C ASN A 260 25.64 -13.38 -1.45
N PRO A 261 26.67 -14.10 -1.95
CA PRO A 261 28.03 -14.03 -1.40
C PRO A 261 28.73 -12.69 -1.71
N MET A 262 28.07 -11.75 -2.40
CA MET A 262 28.69 -10.62 -3.09
C MET A 262 27.98 -9.28 -2.81
N ASN A 263 27.75 -8.95 -1.53
CA ASN A 263 27.28 -7.60 -1.12
C ASN A 263 28.34 -6.81 -0.32
N ARG A 264 29.62 -7.21 -0.35
CA ARG A 264 30.74 -6.41 0.18
C ARG A 264 31.29 -5.35 -0.80
N THR A 265 30.96 -5.42 -2.08
CA THR A 265 31.55 -4.53 -3.11
C THR A 265 30.61 -4.32 -4.30
N ARG A 266 29.42 -3.77 -4.08
CA ARG A 266 28.78 -2.96 -5.12
C ARG A 266 28.95 -1.49 -4.78
N ASN A 267 29.97 -0.88 -5.38
CA ASN A 267 29.98 0.54 -5.68
C ASN A 267 28.83 0.83 -6.67
N VAL A 268 27.59 0.65 -6.25
CA VAL A 268 26.49 1.39 -6.86
C VAL A 268 26.85 2.83 -6.59
N SER A 269 27.01 3.64 -7.62
CA SER A 269 27.12 5.09 -7.50
C SER A 269 26.05 5.55 -6.52
N LYS A 270 26.45 5.81 -5.27
CA LYS A 270 25.55 6.21 -4.18
C LYS A 270 25.00 7.57 -4.57
N LEU A 271 23.87 7.57 -5.26
CA LEU A 271 23.06 8.77 -5.38
C LEU A 271 22.68 9.15 -3.95
N SER A 272 23.18 10.31 -3.50
CA SER A 272 22.83 10.82 -2.18
C SER A 272 21.31 10.92 -2.10
N LEU A 273 20.75 10.80 -0.90
CA LEU A 273 19.33 11.02 -0.69
C LEU A 273 18.86 12.37 -1.28
N LYS A 274 19.72 13.39 -1.27
CA LYS A 274 19.46 14.68 -1.94
C LYS A 274 19.31 14.54 -3.45
N ASP A 275 20.17 13.77 -4.09
CA ASP A 275 20.12 13.53 -5.54
C ASP A 275 18.86 12.74 -5.90
N ALA A 276 18.51 11.72 -5.12
CA ALA A 276 17.29 10.94 -5.32
C ALA A 276 16.01 11.78 -5.16
N ILE A 277 15.97 12.70 -4.19
CA ILE A 277 14.86 13.64 -4.01
C ILE A 277 14.82 14.64 -5.16
N SER A 278 15.95 15.22 -5.56
CA SER A 278 16.03 16.17 -6.68
C SER A 278 15.63 15.53 -8.02
N ALA A 279 16.01 14.27 -8.24
CA ALA A 279 15.59 13.47 -9.38
C ALA A 279 14.07 13.21 -9.34
N SER A 280 13.50 13.03 -8.16
CA SER A 280 12.05 12.82 -8.01
C SER A 280 11.24 14.10 -8.22
N ILE A 281 11.78 15.25 -7.81
CA ILE A 281 11.20 16.57 -8.08
C ILE A 281 11.28 16.92 -9.57
N SER A 282 12.44 16.73 -10.19
CA SER A 282 12.62 17.01 -11.64
C SER A 282 11.76 16.10 -12.53
N ARG A 283 11.50 14.86 -12.10
CA ARG A 283 10.54 13.96 -12.74
C ARG A 283 9.07 14.32 -12.46
N GLY A 284 8.80 15.39 -11.70
CA GLY A 284 7.45 15.86 -11.37
C GLY A 284 6.68 14.91 -10.44
N LYS A 285 7.38 14.01 -9.74
CA LYS A 285 6.78 13.05 -8.80
C LYS A 285 6.57 13.66 -7.41
N LEU A 286 7.40 14.63 -7.05
CA LEU A 286 7.29 15.43 -5.83
C LEU A 286 7.05 16.90 -6.22
N VAL A 287 6.19 17.60 -5.47
CA VAL A 287 5.93 19.03 -5.67
C VAL A 287 7.07 19.82 -5.02
N SER A 288 7.64 20.80 -5.74
CA SER A 288 8.74 21.65 -5.23
C SER A 288 8.22 22.90 -4.54
N GLY A 289 8.77 23.24 -3.37
CA GLY A 289 8.72 24.58 -2.77
C GLY A 289 10.14 25.13 -2.69
N ALA A 290 10.39 26.36 -3.13
CA ALA A 290 11.73 26.98 -3.10
C ALA A 290 11.65 28.47 -2.66
N PRO A 291 12.72 29.12 -2.16
CA PRO A 291 14.10 28.62 -2.04
C PRO A 291 14.87 28.86 -0.69
N ASN A 292 16.09 28.29 -0.66
CA ASN A 292 17.33 28.60 0.09
C ASN A 292 17.67 27.90 1.43
N ASN A 293 18.79 27.15 1.34
CA ASN A 293 19.75 26.67 2.34
C ASN A 293 19.29 26.25 3.76
N SER A 294 19.70 25.01 4.07
CA SER A 294 19.94 24.40 5.39
C SER A 294 18.85 23.59 6.10
N ASN A 295 17.63 23.41 5.58
CA ASN A 295 16.69 22.42 6.14
C ASN A 295 15.86 21.72 5.04
N LEU A 296 16.27 20.52 4.60
CA LEU A 296 15.58 19.74 3.56
C LEU A 296 14.12 19.35 3.90
N THR A 297 13.72 19.49 5.16
CA THR A 297 12.34 19.23 5.62
C THR A 297 11.36 20.34 5.24
N SER A 298 11.82 21.53 4.84
CA SER A 298 10.94 22.67 4.49
C SER A 298 10.72 22.86 2.99
N SER A 299 11.43 22.13 2.11
CA SER A 299 11.39 22.34 0.65
C SER A 299 10.33 21.52 -0.10
N VAL A 300 9.58 20.65 0.59
CA VAL A 300 8.44 19.95 -0.01
C VAL A 300 7.15 20.49 0.62
N PRO A 301 6.33 21.27 -0.11
CA PRO A 301 5.09 21.78 0.41
C PRO A 301 4.19 20.61 0.80
N THR A 302 3.66 20.66 2.04
CA THR A 302 2.78 19.63 2.59
C THR A 302 1.48 19.50 1.79
N PHE A 303 1.08 20.56 1.07
CA PHE A 303 -0.15 20.64 0.29
C PHE A 303 0.08 21.30 -1.07
N ALA A 304 -0.60 20.78 -2.10
CA ALA A 304 -0.51 21.31 -3.47
C ALA A 304 -1.33 22.60 -3.67
N ASN A 305 -2.28 22.89 -2.79
CA ASN A 305 -3.20 24.01 -2.87
C ASN A 305 -3.39 24.69 -1.49
N PRO A 306 -3.76 25.98 -1.43
CA PRO A 306 -4.02 26.65 -0.17
C PRO A 306 -5.35 26.16 0.47
N LEU A 307 -5.41 26.16 1.81
CA LEU A 307 -6.49 25.56 2.62
C LEU A 307 -7.91 25.94 2.19
N TRP A 308 -8.15 27.19 1.78
CA TRP A 308 -9.47 27.64 1.34
C TRP A 308 -9.91 26.99 0.01
N THR A 309 -8.94 26.63 -0.85
CA THR A 309 -9.18 25.86 -2.07
C THR A 309 -9.68 24.47 -1.74
N GLU A 310 -8.97 23.83 -0.83
CA GLU A 310 -9.25 22.47 -0.38
C GLU A 310 -10.63 22.46 0.28
N MET A 311 -10.89 23.43 1.16
CA MET A 311 -12.20 23.62 1.77
C MET A 311 -13.31 23.81 0.72
N MET A 312 -13.12 24.67 -0.29
CA MET A 312 -14.11 24.89 -1.35
C MET A 312 -14.37 23.62 -2.18
N VAL A 313 -13.33 22.87 -2.53
CA VAL A 313 -13.45 21.60 -3.28
C VAL A 313 -14.18 20.56 -2.43
N LEU A 314 -13.85 20.45 -1.14
CA LEU A 314 -14.50 19.56 -0.19
C LEU A 314 -15.97 19.95 0.04
N SER A 315 -16.28 21.24 0.18
CA SER A 315 -17.66 21.75 0.32
C SER A 315 -18.48 21.46 -0.93
N LYS A 316 -17.93 21.69 -2.13
CA LYS A 316 -18.60 21.37 -3.39
C LYS A 316 -18.86 19.87 -3.54
N ARG A 317 -17.89 19.03 -3.16
CA ARG A 317 -18.04 17.57 -3.13
C ARG A 317 -19.11 17.13 -2.14
N SER A 318 -19.10 17.70 -0.93
CA SER A 318 -20.08 17.44 0.13
C SER A 318 -21.50 17.84 -0.28
N LEU A 319 -21.67 19.01 -0.91
CA LEU A 319 -22.97 19.48 -1.43
C LEU A 319 -23.51 18.59 -2.55
N LEU A 320 -22.65 18.14 -3.49
CA LEU A 320 -23.06 17.22 -4.55
C LEU A 320 -23.49 15.86 -4.00
N ASN A 321 -22.76 15.35 -3.00
CA ASN A 321 -23.13 14.12 -2.30
C ASN A 321 -24.45 14.29 -1.51
N ALA A 322 -24.62 15.39 -0.79
CA ALA A 322 -25.83 15.70 -0.03
C ALA A 322 -27.06 15.90 -0.92
N LYS A 323 -26.91 16.52 -2.09
CA LYS A 323 -27.98 16.69 -3.07
C LYS A 323 -28.48 15.35 -3.65
N ARG A 324 -27.59 14.37 -3.78
CA ARG A 324 -27.91 13.03 -4.31
C ARG A 324 -28.38 12.04 -3.23
N MET A 325 -28.29 12.38 -1.95
CA MET A 325 -28.89 11.64 -0.84
C MET A 325 -29.86 12.51 -0.02
N PRO A 326 -31.04 12.86 -0.58
CA PRO A 326 -32.05 13.58 0.17
C PRO A 326 -32.58 12.77 1.36
N GLU A 327 -32.54 11.43 1.32
CA GLU A 327 -33.05 10.56 2.38
C GLU A 327 -32.22 10.63 3.67
N LEU A 328 -30.88 10.66 3.60
CA LEU A 328 -30.02 10.85 4.77
C LEU A 328 -30.15 12.25 5.39
N PHE A 329 -30.43 13.25 4.55
CA PHE A 329 -30.72 14.62 5.00
C PHE A 329 -32.12 14.70 5.63
N GLY A 330 -33.10 14.02 5.03
CA GLY A 330 -34.48 13.90 5.50
C GLY A 330 -34.60 13.08 6.79
N ILE A 331 -33.81 12.03 6.97
CA ILE A 331 -33.73 11.26 8.22
C ILE A 331 -33.04 12.09 9.31
N ARG A 332 -31.99 12.87 9.01
CA ARG A 332 -31.37 13.76 10.00
C ARG A 332 -32.28 14.92 10.40
N LEU A 333 -32.97 15.55 9.46
CA LEU A 333 -33.96 16.59 9.75
C LEU A 333 -35.22 16.03 10.42
N GLY A 334 -35.66 14.84 9.99
CA GLY A 334 -36.76 14.08 10.57
C GLY A 334 -36.48 13.67 12.00
N CYS A 335 -35.31 13.08 12.30
CA CYS A 335 -34.88 12.80 13.67
C CYS A 335 -34.80 14.07 14.53
N CYS A 336 -34.27 15.18 14.00
CA CYS A 336 -34.24 16.46 14.72
C CYS A 336 -35.66 17.02 14.98
N SER A 337 -36.59 16.83 14.04
CA SER A 337 -37.98 17.26 14.18
C SER A 337 -38.78 16.34 15.11
N CYS A 338 -38.55 15.03 15.06
CA CYS A 338 -39.15 14.03 15.96
C CYS A 338 -38.65 14.21 17.40
N TYR A 339 -37.36 14.49 17.61
CA TYR A 339 -36.83 14.84 18.95
C TYR A 339 -37.42 16.15 19.49
N ARG A 340 -37.79 17.09 18.61
CA ARG A 340 -38.39 18.36 18.99
C ARG A 340 -39.89 18.28 19.25
N TYR A 341 -40.59 17.34 18.60
CA TYR A 341 -42.03 17.12 18.79
C TYR A 341 -42.39 16.01 19.78
N ASN A 342 -41.44 15.16 20.18
CA ASN A 342 -41.71 14.10 21.15
C ASN A 342 -40.49 13.86 22.09
N PRO A 343 -40.24 14.76 23.05
CA PRO A 343 -39.19 14.57 24.06
C PRO A 343 -39.48 13.44 25.07
N GLY A 344 -40.60 12.73 24.93
CA GLY A 344 -41.13 11.79 25.94
C GLY A 344 -40.80 10.31 25.76
N TYR A 345 -40.11 9.89 24.70
CA TYR A 345 -39.70 8.47 24.55
C TYR A 345 -38.21 8.30 24.88
N SER A 346 -37.87 8.60 26.13
CA SER A 346 -36.75 7.95 26.81
C SER A 346 -37.37 6.92 27.76
N PHE A 347 -36.88 5.68 27.70
CA PHE A 347 -37.33 4.48 28.44
C PHE A 347 -38.50 3.70 27.82
N LEU A 348 -38.17 2.68 27.00
CA LEU A 348 -38.71 1.31 27.06
C LEU A 348 -38.13 0.45 25.93
N SER A 349 -37.05 -0.27 26.21
CA SER A 349 -37.01 -1.75 26.18
C SER A 349 -35.57 -2.22 26.22
N SER A 350 -35.31 -3.09 27.19
CA SER A 350 -34.19 -4.01 27.31
C SER A 350 -33.99 -4.90 26.08
#